data_AF-A0AA46PFF6-F1
#
_entry.id   AF-A0AA46PFF6-F1
#
_cell.length_a   1.000
_cell.length_b   1.000
_cell.length_c   1.000
_cell.angle_alpha   90.00
_cell.angle_beta   90.00
_cell.angle_gamma   90.00
#
_symmetry.space_group_name_H-M   'P 1'
#
loop_
_entity.id
_entity.type
_entity.pdbx_description
1 polymer ?
#
loop_
_entity_poly.entity_id
_entity_poly.type
_entity_poly.pdbx_seq_one_letter_code
_entity_poly.pdbx_strand_id
1 'polypeptide(L)' 'MKLFNEPLKGFLVNDLAAYDSEENDNQVVYQIRKGEVLVIGEFNSIKYESGTALIIFANDEVISVDKNMIILKN' A
#
# COMPACT_ATOMS: atom_id res chain seq x y z
N MET A 1 -12.77 -8.19 -3.16
CA MET A 1 -12.09 -6.98 -3.67
C MET A 1 -13.15 -5.94 -3.97
N LYS A 2 -12.92 -4.69 -3.56
CA LYS A 2 -13.81 -3.55 -3.75
C LYS A 2 -12.97 -2.37 -4.24
N LEU A 3 -13.28 -1.85 -5.41
CA LEU A 3 -12.72 -0.57 -5.88
C LEU A 3 -13.66 0.56 -5.48
N PHE A 4 -13.09 1.72 -5.19
CA PHE A 4 -13.87 2.90 -4.86
C PHE A 4 -14.20 3.68 -6.14
N ASN A 5 -15.38 4.29 -6.16
CA ASN A 5 -15.80 5.12 -7.30
C ASN A 5 -14.93 6.37 -7.43
N GLU A 6 -14.47 6.89 -6.29
CA GLU A 6 -13.54 8.01 -6.20
C GLU A 6 -12.39 7.62 -5.24
N PRO A 7 -11.14 8.02 -5.52
CA PRO A 7 -10.04 7.78 -4.61
C PRO A 7 -10.22 8.50 -3.27
N LEU A 8 -9.97 7.81 -2.17
CA LEU A 8 -9.95 8.40 -0.84
C LEU A 8 -8.56 8.93 -0.53
N LYS A 9 -8.47 10.03 0.23
CA LYS A 9 -7.18 10.52 0.71
C LYS A 9 -6.72 9.67 1.90
N GLY A 10 -5.47 9.25 1.87
CA GLY A 10 -4.84 8.52 2.96
C GLY A 10 -3.48 9.12 3.32
N PHE A 11 -2.97 8.73 4.48
CA PHE A 11 -1.60 9.00 4.89
C PHE A 11 -0.91 7.68 5.21
N LEU A 12 0.16 7.37 4.47
CA LEU A 12 1.03 6.24 4.74
C LEU A 12 1.92 6.59 5.94
N VAL A 13 1.82 5.81 7.03
CA VAL A 13 2.47 6.16 8.30
C VAL A 13 3.95 5.81 8.37
N ASN A 14 4.40 4.85 7.57
CA ASN A 14 5.77 4.34 7.55
C ASN A 14 6.33 4.30 6.13
N ASP A 15 7.64 4.46 6.00
CA ASP A 15 8.31 4.20 4.72
C ASP A 15 8.17 2.71 4.37
N LEU A 16 7.92 2.45 3.09
CA LEU A 16 7.81 1.12 2.51
C LEU A 16 9.00 0.88 1.60
N ALA A 17 9.61 -0.28 1.75
CA ALA A 17 10.56 -0.81 0.79
C ALA A 17 10.12 -2.24 0.45
N ALA A 18 9.99 -2.52 -0.84
CA ALA A 18 9.88 -3.89 -1.32
C ALA A 18 11.21 -4.33 -1.90
N TYR A 19 11.55 -5.58 -1.63
CA TYR A 19 12.75 -6.24 -2.14
C TYR A 19 12.28 -7.37 -3.05
N ASP A 20 13.00 -7.59 -4.15
CA ASP A 20 12.78 -8.76 -4.98
C ASP A 20 13.27 -9.99 -4.20
N SER A 21 12.63 -11.14 -4.43
CA SER A 21 12.82 -12.36 -3.66
C SER A 21 14.29 -12.84 -3.57
N GLU A 22 14.57 -13.72 -2.60
CA GLU A 22 15.91 -14.17 -2.16
C GLU A 22 16.87 -14.66 -3.28
N GLU A 23 16.39 -14.92 -4.50
CA GLU A 23 17.21 -15.37 -5.63
C GLU A 23 18.00 -14.25 -6.33
N ASN A 24 17.75 -12.97 -6.04
CA ASN A 24 18.32 -11.84 -6.82
C ASN A 24 18.95 -10.71 -5.95
N ASP A 25 19.80 -11.08 -4.99
CA ASP A 25 20.63 -10.16 -4.18
C ASP A 25 19.88 -9.04 -3.41
N ASN A 26 18.59 -9.23 -3.08
CA ASN A 26 17.76 -8.25 -2.35
C ASN A 26 17.76 -6.86 -3.00
N GLN A 27 17.65 -6.77 -4.32
CA GLN A 27 17.49 -5.48 -4.98
C GLN A 27 16.15 -4.85 -4.55
N VAL A 28 16.20 -3.57 -4.16
CA VAL A 28 15.01 -2.78 -3.84
C VAL A 28 14.19 -2.60 -5.12
N VAL A 29 12.97 -3.13 -5.12
CA VAL A 29 12.03 -3.04 -6.26
C VAL A 29 11.34 -1.68 -6.25
N TYR A 30 10.94 -1.21 -5.07
CA TYR A 30 10.42 0.15 -4.91
C TYR A 30 10.60 0.65 -3.48
N GLN A 31 10.75 1.97 -3.34
CA GLN A 31 10.79 2.68 -2.06
C GLN A 31 9.74 3.80 -2.06
N ILE A 32 8.73 3.67 -1.21
CA ILE A 32 7.68 4.68 -1.03
C ILE A 32 7.86 5.31 0.33
N ARG A 33 8.10 6.62 0.33
CA ARG A 33 8.21 7.39 1.58
C ARG A 33 6.83 7.57 2.20
N LYS A 34 6.77 7.62 3.52
CA LYS A 34 5.60 8.06 4.27
C LYS A 34 5.10 9.41 3.73
N GLY A 35 3.80 9.58 3.67
CA GLY A 35 3.22 10.76 3.03
C GLY A 35 1.78 10.56 2.60
N GLU A 36 1.29 11.54 1.85
CA GLU A 36 -0.06 11.49 1.30
C GLU A 36 -0.14 10.48 0.16
N VAL A 37 -1.19 9.65 0.19
CA VAL A 37 -1.47 8.64 -0.82
C VAL A 37 -2.95 8.69 -1.19
N LEU A 38 -3.29 8.14 -2.35
CA LEU A 38 -4.68 7.93 -2.74
C LEU A 38 -5.03 6.46 -2.54
N VAL A 39 -6.10 6.17 -1.81
CA VAL A 39 -6.63 4.82 -1.63
C VAL A 39 -7.72 4.60 -2.68
N ILE A 40 -7.52 3.62 -3.55
CA ILE A 40 -8.39 3.35 -4.71
C ILE A 40 -9.24 2.09 -4.54
N GLY A 41 -8.97 1.28 -3.52
CA GLY A 41 -9.76 0.10 -3.20
C GLY A 41 -9.23 -0.71 -2.03
N GLU A 42 -9.87 -1.84 -1.77
CA GLU A 42 -9.50 -2.76 -0.70
C GLU A 42 -9.84 -4.22 -1.06
N PHE A 43 -9.15 -5.18 -0.44
CA PHE A 43 -9.47 -6.60 -0.54
C PHE A 43 -9.05 -7.38 0.70
N ASN A 44 -9.74 -8.48 0.98
CA ASN A 44 -9.37 -9.38 2.07
C ASN A 44 -8.17 -10.24 1.65
N SER A 45 -7.19 -10.39 2.52
CA SER A 45 -6.03 -11.23 2.29
C SER A 45 -5.40 -11.66 3.62
N ILE A 46 -5.16 -12.96 3.76
CA ILE A 46 -4.52 -13.55 4.93
C ILE A 46 -3.02 -13.23 5.03
N LYS A 47 -2.43 -12.65 3.98
CA LYS A 47 -1.01 -12.26 3.96
C LYS A 47 -0.75 -10.98 4.77
N TYR A 48 -1.80 -10.23 5.09
CA TYR A 48 -1.73 -8.97 5.83
C TYR A 48 -2.31 -9.17 7.23
N GLU A 49 -1.67 -8.61 8.25
CA GLU A 49 -2.01 -8.82 9.65
C GLU A 49 -3.45 -8.39 9.99
N SER A 50 -3.93 -7.31 9.37
CA SER A 50 -5.31 -6.83 9.53
C SER A 50 -6.35 -7.69 8.80
N GLY A 51 -5.92 -8.69 8.03
CA GLY A 51 -6.77 -9.47 7.13
C GLY A 51 -7.30 -8.69 5.92
N THR A 52 -6.95 -7.41 5.80
CA THR A 52 -7.40 -6.50 4.74
C THR A 52 -6.23 -5.72 4.16
N ALA A 53 -6.11 -5.71 2.84
CA ALA A 53 -5.19 -4.87 2.11
C ALA A 53 -5.92 -3.65 1.54
N LEU A 54 -5.28 -2.49 1.58
CA LEU A 54 -5.68 -1.32 0.82
C LEU A 54 -4.84 -1.24 -0.46
N ILE A 55 -5.49 -0.91 -1.57
CA ILE A 55 -4.82 -0.58 -2.84
C ILE A 55 -4.59 0.93 -2.84
N ILE A 56 -3.34 1.34 -2.92
CA ILE A 56 -2.94 2.75 -2.91
C ILE A 56 -2.21 3.13 -4.19
N PHE A 57 -2.36 4.39 -4.57
CA PHE A 57 -1.54 5.06 -5.57
C PHE A 57 -0.59 6.02 -4.85
N ALA A 58 0.72 5.80 -5.03
CA ALA A 58 1.79 6.57 -4.41
C ALA A 58 3.02 6.58 -5.34
N ASN A 59 3.65 7.75 -5.53
CA ASN A 59 4.85 7.91 -6.38
C ASN A 59 4.72 7.29 -7.78
N ASP A 60 3.59 7.53 -8.46
CA ASP A 60 3.26 6.98 -9.78
C ASP A 60 3.12 5.45 -9.85
N GLU A 61 3.08 4.77 -8.69
CA GLU A 61 2.90 3.33 -8.58
C GLU A 61 1.58 2.96 -7.89
N VAL A 62 1.04 1.80 -8.25
CA VAL A 62 -0.10 1.18 -7.59
C VAL A 62 0.38 -0.03 -6.81
N ILE A 63 0.25 0.02 -5.50
CA ILE A 63 0.65 -1.08 -4.62
C ILE A 63 -0.46 -1.43 -3.63
N SER A 64 -0.36 -2.61 -3.03
CA SER A 64 -1.23 -3.00 -1.92
C SER A 64 -0.46 -2.99 -0.60
N VAL A 65 -1.08 -2.48 0.46
CA VAL A 65 -0.49 -2.37 1.80
C VAL A 65 -1.46 -2.88 2.86
N ASP A 66 -0.97 -3.29 4.02
CA ASP A 66 -1.84 -3.61 5.15
C ASP A 66 -2.69 -2.38 5.51
N LYS A 67 -3.98 -2.60 5.80
CA LYS A 67 -4.92 -1.52 6.14
C LYS A 67 -4.44 -0.63 7.29
N ASN A 68 -3.74 -1.21 8.28
CA ASN A 68 -3.22 -0.48 9.44
C ASN A 68 -2.07 0.46 9.09
N MET A 69 -1.51 0.40 7.88
CA MET A 69 -0.45 1.32 7.42
C MET A 69 -1.00 2.66 6.93
N ILE A 70 -2.31 2.77 6.70
CA ILE A 70 -2.94 3.96 6.17
C ILE A 70 -3.90 4.57 7.18
N ILE A 71 -3.70 5.87 7.45
CA ILE A 71 -4.70 6.70 8.12
C ILE A 71 -5.55 7.36 7.04
N LEU A 72 -6.82 6.97 6.93
CA LEU A 72 -7.76 7.62 6.02
C LEU A 72 -8.05 9.06 6.51
N LYS A 73 -8.00 10.02 5.59
CA LYS A 73 -8.40 11.40 5.84
C LYS A 73 -9.84 11.58 5.32
N ASN A 74 -10.74 11.98 6.21
CA ASN A 74 -12.12 12.34 5.86
C ASN A 74 -12.18 13.68 5.11
#